data_AF-A0A3M1KBB6-F1
#
_entry.id   AF-A0A3M1KBB6-F1
#
_cell.length_a   1.000
_cell.length_b   1.000
_cell.length_c   1.000
_cell.angle_alpha   90.00
_cell.angle_beta   90.00
_cell.angle_gamma   90.00
#
_symmetry.space_group_name_H-M   'P 1'
#
loop_
_entity.id
_entity.type
_entity.pdbx_description
1 polymer ?
#
loop_
_entity_poly.entity_id
_entity_poly.type
_entity_poly.pdbx_seq_one_letter_code
_entity_poly.pdbx_strand_id
1 'polypeptide(L)'
;MKAVLRYVWGTIRVFNNLAAAVLLVLIFILIAGALAKKPAPHVPDGAALVLDLEGSLRERPVPPDPAALLRGSEIPKTVLLRNLLRVIEHAASDERVKMLVLSLDKFAGGGAADLHRIA
;
A
#
# COMPACT_ATOMS: atom_id res chain seq x y z
N MET A 1 42.20 33.54 -30.47
CA MET A 1 42.00 33.81 -29.02
C MET A 1 40.56 33.57 -28.55
N LYS A 2 39.51 34.00 -29.28
CA LYS A 2 38.08 33.80 -28.88
C LYS A 2 37.64 32.32 -28.71
N ALA A 3 38.31 31.37 -29.37
CA ALA A 3 37.98 29.95 -29.30
C ALA A 3 38.29 29.31 -27.94
N VAL A 4 39.41 29.69 -27.30
CA VAL A 4 39.85 29.14 -26.01
C VAL A 4 38.92 29.60 -24.88
N LEU A 5 38.52 30.88 -24.91
CA LEU A 5 37.61 31.46 -23.92
C LEU A 5 36.23 30.78 -23.93
N ARG A 6 35.72 30.43 -25.12
CA ARG A 6 34.45 29.71 -25.28
C ARG A 6 34.54 28.26 -24.80
N TYR A 7 35.70 27.61 -24.94
CA TYR A 7 35.93 26.25 -24.45
C TYR A 7 35.93 26.21 -22.92
N VAL A 8 36.71 27.10 -22.28
CA VAL A 8 36.78 27.22 -20.81
C VAL A 8 35.41 27.54 -20.22
N TRP A 9 34.66 28.47 -20.83
CA TRP A 9 33.30 28.82 -20.39
C TRP A 9 32.28 27.69 -20.61
N GLY A 10 32.51 26.82 -21.60
CA GLY A 10 31.72 25.61 -21.82
C GLY A 10 31.97 24.56 -20.74
N THR A 11 33.23 24.29 -20.41
CA THR A 11 33.62 23.32 -19.38
C THR A 11 33.05 23.68 -18.00
N ILE A 12 33.10 24.97 -17.63
CA ILE A 12 32.51 25.46 -16.36
C ILE A 12 30.99 25.21 -16.32
N ARG A 13 30.29 25.47 -17.43
CA ARG A 13 28.84 25.22 -17.51
C ARG A 13 28.49 23.74 -17.44
N VAL A 14 29.25 22.88 -18.10
CA VAL A 14 29.03 21.42 -18.05
C VAL A 14 29.25 20.90 -16.64
N PHE A 15 30.31 21.34 -15.96
CA PHE A 15 30.58 20.94 -14.59
C PHE A 15 29.46 21.37 -13.63
N ASN A 16 28.99 22.62 -13.73
CA ASN A 16 27.89 23.10 -12.91
C ASN A 16 26.57 22.34 -13.18
N ASN A 17 26.26 22.07 -14.45
CA ASN A 17 25.08 21.28 -14.80
C ASN A 17 25.19 19.83 -14.33
N LEU A 18 26.37 19.23 -14.40
CA LEU A 18 26.61 17.88 -13.88
C LEU A 18 26.45 17.84 -12.36
N ALA A 19 27.01 18.83 -11.65
CA ALA A 19 26.85 18.97 -10.20
C ALA A 19 25.37 19.15 -9.81
N ALA A 20 24.64 20.00 -10.54
CA ALA A 20 23.21 20.20 -10.32
C ALA A 20 22.40 18.91 -10.61
N ALA A 21 22.74 18.17 -11.67
CA ALA A 21 22.09 16.90 -11.99
C ALA A 21 22.35 15.83 -10.92
N VAL A 22 23.60 15.73 -10.42
CA VAL A 22 23.95 14.82 -9.33
C VAL A 22 23.21 15.20 -8.04
N LEU A 23 23.15 16.49 -7.71
CA LEU A 23 22.41 16.98 -6.56
C LEU A 23 20.91 16.64 -6.67
N LEU A 24 20.33 16.83 -7.86
CA LEU A 24 18.94 16.50 -8.12
C LEU A 24 18.67 15.00 -7.93
N VAL A 25 19.53 14.12 -8.47
CA VAL A 25 19.42 12.66 -8.28
C VAL A 25 19.54 12.29 -6.81
N LEU A 26 20.48 12.91 -6.07
CA LEU A 26 20.65 12.67 -4.64
C LEU A 26 19.39 13.05 -3.85
N ILE A 27 18.74 14.16 -4.20
CA ILE A 27 17.46 14.57 -3.60
C ILE A 27 16.39 13.52 -3.87
N PHE A 28 16.26 13.00 -5.10
CA PHE A 28 15.29 11.94 -5.39
C PHE A 28 15.57 10.66 -4.61
N ILE A 29 16.83 10.26 -4.45
CA ILE A 29 17.22 9.10 -3.64
C ILE A 29 16.86 9.32 -2.16
N LEU A 30 17.11 10.50 -1.62
CA LEU A 30 16.77 10.85 -0.24
C LEU A 30 15.25 10.82 -0.02
N ILE A 31 14.47 11.41 -0.93
CA ILE A 31 13.01 11.40 -0.86
C ILE A 31 12.48 9.97 -0.96
N ALA A 32 12.99 9.18 -1.92
CA ALA A 32 12.60 7.79 -2.09
C ALA A 32 12.94 6.95 -0.85
N GLY A 33 14.14 7.12 -0.28
CA GLY A 33 14.56 6.44 0.93
C GLY A 33 13.72 6.84 2.16
N ALA A 34 13.36 8.11 2.28
CA ALA A 34 12.48 8.59 3.34
C ALA A 34 11.06 8.00 3.22
N LEU A 35 10.50 7.96 2.00
CA LEU A 35 9.18 7.38 1.72
C LEU A 35 9.17 5.84 1.81
N ALA A 36 10.32 5.19 1.59
CA ALA A 36 10.46 3.73 1.68
C ALA A 36 10.48 3.23 3.13
N LYS A 37 10.77 4.09 4.11
CA LYS A 37 10.70 3.73 5.53
C LYS A 37 9.24 3.61 5.97
N LYS A 38 8.62 2.49 5.65
CA LYS A 38 7.39 2.04 6.30
C LYS A 38 7.80 1.19 7.50
N PRO A 39 7.54 1.62 8.75
CA PRO A 39 7.76 0.75 9.90
C PRO A 39 6.88 -0.47 9.72
N ALA A 40 7.50 -1.64 9.55
CA ALA A 40 6.77 -2.88 9.64
C ALA A 40 6.23 -2.99 11.08
N PRO A 41 4.94 -3.29 11.28
CA PRO A 41 4.42 -3.48 12.61
C PRO A 41 5.23 -4.58 13.30
N HIS A 42 5.70 -4.30 14.51
CA HIS A 42 6.31 -5.32 15.34
C HIS A 42 5.21 -6.29 15.78
N VAL A 43 5.29 -7.54 15.33
CA VAL A 43 4.36 -8.61 15.71
C VAL A 43 5.07 -9.47 16.75
N PRO A 44 4.59 -9.49 18.01
CA PRO A 44 5.15 -10.32 19.06
C PRO A 44 4.97 -11.81 18.75
N ASP A 45 5.84 -12.65 19.34
CA ASP A 45 5.68 -14.10 19.28
C ASP A 45 4.40 -14.54 20.00
N GLY A 46 3.55 -15.31 19.31
CA GLY A 46 2.26 -15.75 19.85
C GLY A 46 1.14 -14.74 19.72
N ALA A 47 1.24 -13.79 18.79
CA ALA A 47 0.18 -12.84 18.48
C ALA A 47 -1.11 -13.52 17.99
N ALA A 48 -2.24 -12.84 18.20
CA ALA A 48 -3.52 -13.20 17.62
C ALA A 48 -3.83 -12.29 16.42
N LEU A 49 -4.20 -12.90 15.29
CA LEU A 49 -4.72 -12.17 14.15
C LEU A 49 -6.21 -11.90 14.35
N VAL A 50 -6.57 -10.63 14.54
CA VAL A 50 -7.97 -10.20 14.63
C VAL A 50 -8.46 -9.78 13.24
N LEU A 51 -9.40 -10.55 12.70
CA LEU A 51 -10.11 -10.25 11.46
C LEU A 51 -11.40 -9.52 11.81
N ASP A 52 -11.39 -8.20 11.73
CA ASP A 52 -12.57 -7.35 11.93
C ASP A 52 -13.34 -7.21 10.62
N LEU A 53 -14.35 -8.07 10.42
CA LEU A 53 -15.12 -8.13 9.19
C LEU A 53 -16.26 -7.11 9.24
N GLU A 54 -16.05 -5.97 8.58
CA GLU A 54 -17.07 -4.92 8.48
C GLU A 54 -17.74 -4.90 7.10
N GLY A 55 -19.07 -5.00 7.09
CA GLY A 55 -19.88 -4.93 5.86
C GLY A 55 -20.01 -6.26 5.13
N SER A 56 -20.25 -6.22 3.82
CA SER A 56 -20.56 -7.44 3.02
C SER A 56 -19.33 -8.11 2.42
N LEU A 57 -19.28 -9.44 2.43
CA LEU A 57 -18.24 -10.23 1.75
C LEU A 57 -18.55 -10.34 0.26
N ARG A 58 -17.57 -10.00 -0.59
CA ARG A 58 -17.71 -10.06 -2.05
C ARG A 58 -16.44 -10.54 -2.73
N GLU A 59 -16.60 -11.20 -3.87
CA GLU A 59 -15.46 -11.65 -4.70
C GLU A 59 -14.86 -10.51 -5.54
N ARG A 60 -15.70 -9.63 -6.09
CA ARG A 60 -15.28 -8.54 -6.99
C ARG A 60 -15.37 -7.17 -6.31
N PRO A 61 -14.36 -6.30 -6.45
CA PRO A 61 -14.46 -4.92 -5.98
C PRO A 61 -15.58 -4.19 -6.72
N VAL A 62 -16.41 -3.47 -5.96
CA VAL A 62 -17.44 -2.58 -6.51
C VAL A 62 -16.83 -1.20 -6.69
N PRO A 63 -16.77 -0.66 -7.91
CA PRO A 63 -16.33 0.72 -8.10
C PRO A 63 -17.33 1.66 -7.41
N PRO A 64 -16.85 2.70 -6.70
CA PRO A 64 -17.73 3.67 -6.07
C PRO A 64 -18.54 4.41 -7.14
N ASP A 65 -19.83 4.62 -6.89
CA ASP A 65 -20.69 5.42 -7.76
C ASP A 65 -20.22 6.89 -7.72
N PRO A 66 -19.80 7.48 -8.86
CA PRO A 66 -19.39 8.88 -8.92
C PRO A 66 -20.44 9.84 -8.38
N ALA A 67 -21.73 9.56 -8.59
CA ALA A 67 -22.81 10.40 -8.12
C ALA A 67 -23.04 10.29 -6.60
N ALA A 68 -22.71 9.15 -5.98
CA ALA A 68 -22.73 8.98 -4.53
C ALA A 68 -21.57 9.73 -3.86
N LEU A 69 -20.40 9.75 -4.49
CA LEU A 69 -19.24 10.53 -4.02
C LEU A 69 -19.54 12.03 -3.98
N LEU A 70 -20.20 12.55 -5.02
CA LEU A 70 -20.58 13.98 -5.09
C LEU A 70 -21.65 14.36 -4.06
N ARG A 71 -22.49 13.42 -3.64
CA ARG A 71 -23.53 13.63 -2.61
C ARG A 71 -23.03 13.42 -1.18
N GLY A 72 -21.75 13.08 -0.99
CA GLY A 72 -21.17 12.77 0.32
C GLY A 72 -21.81 11.54 0.98
N SER A 73 -22.37 10.61 0.18
CA SER A 73 -22.97 9.40 0.72
C SER A 73 -21.90 8.45 1.26
N GLU A 74 -22.17 7.80 2.38
CA GLU A 74 -21.28 6.78 2.92
C GLU A 74 -21.16 5.61 1.94
N ILE A 75 -19.92 5.26 1.60
CA ILE A 75 -19.64 4.11 0.75
C ILE A 75 -19.78 2.86 1.63
N PRO A 76 -20.67 1.91 1.28
CA PRO A 76 -20.82 0.69 2.05
C PRO A 76 -19.51 -0.09 2.11
N LYS A 77 -19.09 -0.45 3.33
CA LYS A 77 -17.88 -1.25 3.54
C LYS A 77 -18.06 -2.63 2.91
N THR A 78 -17.01 -3.09 2.25
CA THR A 78 -17.01 -4.37 1.54
C THR A 78 -15.70 -5.08 1.81
N VAL A 79 -15.79 -6.34 2.26
CA VAL A 79 -14.63 -7.21 2.45
C VAL A 79 -14.43 -8.02 1.18
N LEU A 80 -13.23 -7.97 0.60
CA LEU A 80 -12.88 -8.79 -0.56
C LEU A 80 -12.47 -10.20 -0.13
N LEU A 81 -13.19 -11.22 -0.63
CA LEU A 81 -12.89 -12.63 -0.37
C LEU A 81 -11.43 -12.99 -0.69
N ARG A 82 -10.90 -12.52 -1.82
CA ARG A 82 -9.51 -12.75 -2.21
C ARG A 82 -8.50 -12.17 -1.21
N ASN A 83 -8.80 -11.00 -0.65
CA ASN A 83 -7.90 -10.36 0.33
C ASN A 83 -7.98 -11.09 1.67
N LEU A 84 -9.18 -11.49 2.09
CA LEU A 84 -9.39 -12.28 3.30
C LEU A 84 -8.61 -13.61 3.23
N LEU A 85 -8.74 -14.35 2.14
CA LEU A 85 -8.00 -15.60 1.91
C LEU A 85 -6.49 -15.38 1.95
N ARG A 86 -5.98 -14.35 1.26
CA ARG A 86 -4.55 -14.04 1.26
C ARG A 86 -4.01 -13.72 2.66
N VAL A 87 -4.80 -13.01 3.47
CA VAL A 87 -4.42 -12.70 4.86
C VAL A 87 -4.37 -13.97 5.70
N ILE A 88 -5.35 -14.87 5.55
CA ILE A 88 -5.38 -16.16 6.25
C ILE A 88 -4.20 -17.04 5.81
N GLU A 89 -3.91 -17.12 4.51
CA GLU A 89 -2.76 -17.86 3.98
C GLU A 89 -1.43 -17.32 4.50
N HIS A 90 -1.25 -15.99 4.57
CA HIS A 90 -0.07 -15.37 5.17
C HIS A 90 0.03 -15.63 6.67
N ALA A 91 -1.09 -15.62 7.38
CA ALA A 91 -1.11 -15.88 8.81
C ALA A 91 -0.79 -17.36 9.10
N ALA A 92 -1.24 -18.28 8.24
CA ALA A 92 -0.94 -19.69 8.36
C ALA A 92 0.54 -20.02 8.18
N SER A 93 1.30 -19.20 7.44
CA SER A 93 2.74 -19.35 7.26
C SER A 93 3.59 -18.55 8.25
N ASP A 94 2.98 -17.72 9.10
CA ASP A 94 3.69 -16.89 10.09
C ASP A 94 3.71 -17.57 11.46
N GLU A 95 4.86 -18.11 11.86
CA GLU A 95 5.05 -18.81 13.15
C GLU A 95 4.73 -17.93 14.37
N ARG A 96 4.70 -16.60 14.20
CA ARG A 96 4.38 -15.65 15.26
C ARG A 96 2.88 -15.58 15.54
N VAL A 97 2.03 -15.97 14.60
CA VAL A 97 0.57 -15.93 14.73
C VAL A 97 0.07 -17.27 15.26
N LYS A 98 -0.37 -17.31 16.52
CA LYS A 98 -0.84 -18.55 17.17
C LYS A 98 -2.35 -18.71 17.18
N MET A 99 -3.09 -17.61 17.01
CA MET A 99 -4.54 -17.60 17.11
C MET A 99 -5.15 -16.70 16.05
N LEU A 100 -6.34 -17.07 15.58
CA LEU A 100 -7.16 -16.26 14.70
C LEU A 100 -8.46 -15.94 15.43
N VAL A 101 -8.82 -14.66 15.49
CA VAL A 101 -10.05 -14.17 16.10
C VAL A 101 -10.89 -13.52 15.00
N LEU A 102 -12.08 -14.06 14.77
CA LEU A 102 -13.01 -13.54 13.79
C LEU A 102 -14.05 -12.66 14.49
N SER A 103 -13.98 -11.35 14.28
CA SER A 103 -14.97 -10.39 14.76
C SER A 103 -16.05 -10.21 13.69
N LEU A 104 -17.27 -10.60 14.02
CA LEU A 104 -18.43 -10.58 13.13
C LEU A 104 -19.49 -9.54 13.54
N ASP A 105 -19.20 -8.69 14.52
CA ASP A 105 -20.16 -7.77 15.11
C ASP A 105 -20.79 -6.80 14.09
N LYS A 106 -20.03 -6.45 13.05
CA LYS A 106 -20.43 -5.55 11.96
C LYS A 106 -20.51 -6.26 10.61
N PHE A 107 -20.51 -7.59 10.62
CA PHE A 107 -20.52 -8.38 9.40
C PHE A 107 -21.94 -8.44 8.82
N ALA A 108 -22.10 -7.92 7.60
CA ALA A 108 -23.40 -7.85 6.93
C ALA A 108 -23.73 -9.10 6.10
N GLY A 109 -22.88 -10.13 6.14
CA GLY A 109 -23.06 -11.38 5.40
C GLY A 109 -22.35 -11.42 4.03
N GLY A 110 -22.51 -12.53 3.32
CA GLY A 110 -21.90 -12.80 2.02
C GLY A 110 -22.73 -13.78 1.20
N GLY A 111 -22.36 -13.98 -0.07
CA GLY A 111 -22.99 -15.02 -0.89
C GLY A 111 -22.74 -16.41 -0.28
N ALA A 112 -23.71 -17.33 -0.39
CA ALA A 112 -23.58 -18.68 0.17
C ALA A 112 -22.34 -19.43 -0.34
N ALA A 113 -21.96 -19.21 -1.60
CA ALA A 113 -20.73 -19.75 -2.18
C ALA A 113 -19.46 -19.15 -1.55
N ASP A 114 -19.46 -17.86 -1.25
CA ASP A 114 -18.32 -17.17 -0.62
C ASP A 114 -18.15 -17.62 0.83
N LEU A 115 -19.25 -17.78 1.56
CA LEU A 115 -19.25 -18.27 2.94
C LEU A 115 -18.79 -19.73 3.03
N HIS A 116 -19.23 -20.59 2.10
CA HIS A 116 -18.78 -21.99 2.06
C HIS A 116 -17.27 -22.13 1.82
N ARG A 117 -16.64 -21.12 1.21
CA ARG A 117 -15.20 -21.15 0.90
C ARG A 117 -14.30 -20.78 2.09
N ILE A 118 -14.86 -20.12 3.09
CA ILE A 118 -14.16 -19.69 4.32
C ILE A 118 -14.54 -20.51 5.56
N ALA A 119 -15.57 -21.36 5.44
CA ALA A 119 -15.97 -22.34 6.46
C ALA A 119 -15.09 -23.58 6.38
#